data_AF-A0A3B0Z4Q1-F1
#
_entry.id   AF-A0A3B0Z4Q1-F1
#
_cell.length_a   1.000
_cell.length_b   1.000
_cell.length_c   1.000
_cell.angle_alpha   90.00
_cell.angle_beta   90.00
_cell.angle_gamma   90.00
#
_symmetry.space_group_name_H-M   'P 1'
#
loop_
_entity.id
_entity.type
_entity.pdbx_description
1 polymer ?
#
loop_
_entity_poly.entity_id
_entity_poly.type
_entity_poly.pdbx_seq_one_letter_code
_entity_poly.pdbx_strand_id
1 'polypeptide(L)'
;MEMRTQELNRLKIMGKSIECSCRLIIKVFDTEIARIEKQLDKKVQEQAEWTERKAILVSAPGVGNTLAYTLLADMPELGTMNNKQAAALVGVAPINRDSGKCRGKRRIQGGRANVRTTL
;
A
#
# COMPACT_ATOMS: atom_id res chain seq x y z
N MET A 1 -2.55 -9.95 -1.89
CA MET A 1 -1.07 -10.12 -1.77
C MET A 1 -0.67 -11.23 -0.81
N GLU A 2 -1.30 -11.35 0.37
CA GLU A 2 -0.89 -12.33 1.40
C GLU A 2 -0.87 -13.80 0.93
N MET A 3 -1.91 -14.26 0.22
CA MET A 3 -1.96 -15.65 -0.27
C MET A 3 -0.80 -15.98 -1.22
N ARG A 4 -0.43 -15.05 -2.10
CA ARG A 4 0.74 -15.21 -2.99
C ARG A 4 2.04 -15.33 -2.19
N THR A 5 2.22 -14.49 -1.18
CA THR A 5 3.39 -14.53 -0.30
C THR A 5 3.45 -15.82 0.51
N GLN A 6 2.30 -16.32 0.99
CA GLN A 6 2.21 -17.61 1.67
C GLN A 6 2.64 -18.76 0.76
N GLU A 7 2.21 -18.78 -0.50
CA GLU A 7 2.64 -19.81 -1.47
C GLU A 7 4.13 -19.72 -1.81
N LEU A 8 4.68 -18.52 -1.93
CA LEU A 8 6.14 -18.34 -2.09
C LEU A 8 6.92 -18.87 -0.89
N ASN A 9 6.41 -18.64 0.33
CA ASN A 9 7.03 -19.17 1.55
C ASN A 9 6.90 -20.70 1.61
N ARG A 10 5.74 -21.26 1.23
CA ARG A 10 5.53 -22.71 1.12
C ARG A 10 6.50 -23.32 0.13
N LEU A 11 6.71 -22.71 -1.03
CA LEU A 11 7.68 -23.20 -2.03
C LEU A 11 9.12 -23.26 -1.50
N LYS A 12 9.51 -22.36 -0.60
CA LYS A 12 10.85 -22.38 0.03
C LYS A 12 11.01 -23.47 1.09
N ILE A 13 9.93 -23.84 1.78
CA ILE A 13 9.97 -24.74 2.95
C ILE A 13 9.59 -26.18 2.57
N MET A 14 8.69 -26.35 1.59
CA MET A 14 8.11 -27.65 1.24
C MET A 14 8.96 -28.41 0.22
N GLY A 15 8.91 -29.74 0.27
CA GLY A 15 9.70 -30.61 -0.61
C GLY A 15 9.24 -30.62 -2.07
N LYS A 16 10.09 -31.16 -2.96
CA LYS A 16 9.92 -31.20 -4.43
C LYS A 16 8.55 -31.71 -4.92
N SER A 17 7.89 -32.57 -4.15
CA SER A 17 6.56 -33.12 -4.48
C SER A 17 5.49 -32.04 -4.66
N ILE A 18 5.53 -30.97 -3.87
CA ILE A 18 4.49 -29.92 -3.83
C ILE A 18 4.90 -28.69 -4.66
N GLU A 19 6.17 -28.59 -5.05
CA GLU A 19 6.75 -27.46 -5.78
C GLU A 19 6.00 -27.12 -7.07
N CYS A 20 5.58 -28.16 -7.82
CA CYS A 20 4.78 -27.98 -9.03
C CYS A 20 3.44 -27.29 -8.74
N SER A 21 2.73 -27.76 -7.71
CA SER A 21 1.44 -27.20 -7.29
C SER A 21 1.59 -25.75 -6.80
N CYS A 22 2.58 -25.47 -5.94
CA CYS A 22 2.82 -24.10 -5.45
C CYS A 22 3.11 -23.13 -6.60
N ARG A 23 3.96 -23.53 -7.56
CA ARG A 23 4.25 -22.69 -8.75
C ARG A 23 3.00 -22.41 -9.58
N LEU A 24 2.15 -23.42 -9.77
CA LEU A 24 0.91 -23.25 -10.52
C LEU A 24 0.00 -22.21 -9.82
N ILE A 25 -0.17 -22.33 -8.51
CA ILE A 25 -1.00 -21.40 -7.73
C ILE A 25 -0.41 -19.98 -7.76
N ILE A 26 0.90 -19.83 -7.60
CA ILE A 26 1.57 -18.52 -7.71
C ILE A 26 1.29 -17.88 -9.08
N LYS A 27 1.40 -18.67 -10.16
CA LYS A 27 1.14 -18.18 -11.51
C LYS A 27 -0.31 -17.72 -11.69
N VAL A 28 -1.27 -18.46 -11.11
CA VAL A 28 -2.68 -18.05 -11.11
C VAL A 28 -2.84 -16.70 -10.40
N PHE A 29 -2.25 -16.54 -9.21
CA PHE A 29 -2.30 -15.26 -8.50
C PHE A 29 -1.65 -14.12 -9.28
N ASP A 30 -0.50 -14.35 -9.93
CA ASP A 30 0.14 -13.34 -10.78
C ASP A 30 -0.77 -12.89 -11.92
N THR A 31 -1.43 -13.83 -12.60
CA THR A 31 -2.35 -13.51 -13.70
C THR A 31 -3.60 -12.76 -13.22
N GLU A 32 -4.15 -13.13 -12.06
CA GLU A 32 -5.33 -12.45 -11.49
C GLU A 32 -4.99 -11.05 -10.99
N ILE A 33 -3.82 -10.86 -10.37
CA ILE A 33 -3.32 -9.54 -9.97
C ILE A 33 -3.20 -8.64 -11.21
N ALA A 34 -2.53 -9.10 -12.28
CA ALA A 34 -2.37 -8.32 -13.50
C ALA A 34 -3.73 -7.99 -14.16
N ARG A 35 -4.69 -8.92 -14.10
CA ARG A 35 -6.05 -8.67 -14.60
C ARG A 35 -6.75 -7.56 -13.83
N ILE A 36 -6.69 -7.59 -12.50
CA ILE A 36 -7.31 -6.58 -11.62
C ILE A 36 -6.62 -5.22 -11.78
N GLU A 37 -5.29 -5.19 -11.83
CA GLU A 37 -4.52 -3.96 -12.07
C GLU A 37 -4.94 -3.29 -13.38
N LYS A 38 -5.10 -4.07 -14.46
CA LYS A 38 -5.57 -3.54 -15.75
C LYS A 38 -7.00 -2.99 -15.69
N GLN A 39 -7.89 -3.65 -14.94
CA GLN A 39 -9.26 -3.15 -14.75
C GLN A 39 -9.26 -1.83 -13.96
N LEU A 40 -8.40 -1.73 -12.94
CA LEU A 40 -8.29 -0.54 -12.12
C LEU A 40 -7.67 0.62 -12.90
N ASP A 41 -6.64 0.38 -13.71
CA ASP A 41 -6.08 1.36 -14.65
C ASP A 41 -7.16 1.93 -15.58
N LYS A 42 -7.99 1.04 -16.15
CA LYS A 42 -9.09 1.47 -17.03
C LYS A 42 -10.10 2.36 -16.28
N LYS A 43 -10.46 2.00 -15.05
CA LYS A 43 -11.39 2.78 -14.22
C LYS A 43 -10.82 4.15 -13.84
N VAL A 44 -9.53 4.23 -13.54
CA VAL A 44 -8.86 5.49 -13.25
C VAL A 44 -8.79 6.38 -14.50
N GLN A 45 -8.53 5.80 -15.67
CA GLN A 45 -8.51 6.53 -16.95
C GLN A 45 -9.90 7.05 -17.38
N GLU A 46 -10.98 6.39 -16.97
CA GLU A 46 -12.35 6.86 -17.22
C GLU A 46 -12.65 8.19 -16.49
N GLN A 47 -11.88 8.55 -15.45
CA GLN A 47 -12.05 9.77 -14.67
C GLN A 47 -10.84 10.71 -14.82
N ALA A 48 -11.08 11.88 -15.44
CA ALA A 48 -10.03 12.86 -15.71
C ALA A 48 -9.32 13.35 -14.42
N GLU A 49 -10.08 13.63 -13.37
CA GLU A 49 -9.54 14.08 -12.08
C GLU A 49 -8.60 13.04 -11.44
N TRP A 50 -8.95 11.76 -11.52
CA TRP A 50 -8.14 10.69 -10.95
C TRP A 50 -6.87 10.46 -11.76
N THR A 51 -6.94 10.63 -13.07
CA THR A 51 -5.78 10.54 -13.95
C THR A 51 -4.77 11.65 -13.67
N GLU A 52 -5.24 12.88 -13.49
CA GLU A 52 -4.38 14.02 -13.14
C GLU A 52 -3.72 13.82 -11.77
N ARG A 53 -4.50 13.47 -10.74
CA ARG A 53 -3.97 13.20 -9.40
C ARG A 53 -2.97 12.04 -9.40
N LYS A 54 -3.22 10.97 -10.17
CA LYS A 54 -2.27 9.85 -10.35
C LYS A 54 -0.96 10.33 -10.97
N ALA A 55 -1.03 11.16 -12.02
CA ALA A 55 0.16 11.68 -12.69
C ALA A 55 1.04 12.49 -11.72
N ILE A 56 0.42 13.30 -10.87
CA ILE A 56 1.13 14.06 -9.82
C ILE A 56 1.80 13.09 -8.82
N LEU A 57 1.07 12.08 -8.33
CA LEU A 57 1.62 11.13 -7.36
C LEU A 57 2.82 10.35 -7.93
N VAL A 58 2.69 9.83 -9.15
CA VAL A 58 3.75 9.03 -9.81
C VAL A 58 4.97 9.89 -10.19
N SER A 59 4.83 11.21 -10.26
CA SER A 59 6.00 12.09 -10.49
C SER A 59 7.03 12.06 -9.35
N ALA A 60 6.62 11.65 -8.14
CA ALA A 60 7.52 11.51 -7.01
C ALA A 60 8.37 10.23 -7.10
N PRO A 61 9.68 10.30 -6.81
CA PRO A 61 10.56 9.14 -6.88
C PRO A 61 10.13 8.06 -5.88
N GLY A 62 10.05 6.82 -6.34
CA GLY A 62 9.62 5.67 -5.51
C GLY A 62 8.11 5.45 -5.46
N VAL A 63 7.29 6.31 -6.08
CA VAL A 63 5.84 6.11 -6.16
C VAL A 63 5.48 5.29 -7.39
N GLY A 64 5.10 4.02 -7.17
CA GLY A 64 4.56 3.13 -8.20
C GLY A 64 3.03 3.21 -8.33
N ASN A 65 2.48 2.58 -9.37
CA ASN A 65 1.03 2.54 -9.62
C ASN A 65 0.24 1.98 -8.43
N THR A 66 0.70 0.89 -7.83
CA THR A 66 0.04 0.29 -6.66
C THR A 66 -0.08 1.29 -5.51
N LEU A 67 0.99 2.03 -5.21
CA LEU A 67 0.97 3.07 -4.17
C LEU A 67 0.02 4.21 -4.55
N ALA A 68 0.08 4.68 -5.80
CA ALA A 68 -0.77 5.76 -6.29
C ALA A 68 -2.25 5.41 -6.15
N TYR A 69 -2.65 4.17 -6.48
CA TYR A 69 -4.04 3.73 -6.31
C TYR A 69 -4.47 3.67 -4.85
N THR A 70 -3.61 3.15 -3.99
CA THR A 70 -3.89 3.12 -2.55
C THR A 70 -4.06 4.54 -2.01
N LEU A 71 -3.21 5.49 -2.41
CA LEU A 71 -3.34 6.88 -1.96
C LEU A 71 -4.60 7.56 -2.52
N LEU A 72 -4.96 7.31 -3.79
CA LEU A 72 -6.18 7.87 -4.37
C LEU A 72 -7.45 7.33 -3.68
N ALA A 73 -7.48 6.04 -3.36
CA ALA A 73 -8.64 5.40 -2.75
C ALA A 73 -8.72 5.63 -1.23
N ASP A 74 -7.62 5.37 -0.52
CA ASP A 74 -7.57 5.40 0.94
C ASP A 74 -7.10 6.75 1.50
N MET A 75 -6.73 7.72 0.67
CA MET A 75 -6.33 9.07 1.09
C MET A 75 -6.73 10.18 0.10
N PRO A 76 -8.04 10.32 -0.21
CA PRO A 76 -8.51 11.32 -1.17
C PRO A 76 -8.29 12.77 -0.72
N GLU A 77 -8.03 12.99 0.57
CA GLU A 77 -7.80 14.30 1.17
C GLU A 77 -6.36 14.80 0.92
N LEU A 78 -5.47 13.94 0.42
CA LEU A 78 -4.09 14.29 0.09
C LEU A 78 -4.06 15.39 -0.98
N GLY A 79 -3.32 16.47 -0.70
CA GLY A 79 -3.28 17.69 -1.52
C GLY A 79 -4.11 18.86 -0.97
N THR A 80 -5.08 18.59 -0.09
CA THR A 80 -5.83 19.65 0.63
C THR A 80 -5.35 19.86 2.06
N MET A 81 -4.72 18.83 2.65
CA MET A 81 -4.22 18.85 4.02
C MET A 81 -2.72 19.18 4.12
N ASN A 82 -2.32 19.66 5.29
CA ASN A 82 -0.91 19.95 5.55
C ASN A 82 -0.10 18.65 5.76
N ASN A 83 1.22 18.71 5.53
CA ASN A 83 2.14 17.58 5.64
C ASN A 83 2.09 16.87 7.01
N LYS A 84 1.92 17.61 8.11
CA LYS A 84 1.78 17.04 9.46
C LYS A 84 0.49 16.22 9.61
N GLN A 85 -0.61 16.71 9.03
CA GLN A 85 -1.89 16.00 9.05
C GLN A 85 -1.80 14.75 8.17
N ALA A 86 -1.18 14.86 6.99
CA ALA A 86 -0.92 13.72 6.12
C ALA A 86 -0.08 12.64 6.84
N ALA A 87 1.03 13.02 7.46
CA ALA A 87 1.91 12.10 8.18
C ALA A 87 1.20 11.43 9.39
N ALA A 88 0.35 12.17 10.09
CA ALA A 88 -0.45 11.62 11.19
C ALA A 88 -1.54 10.67 10.69
N LEU A 89 -2.21 11.02 9.58
CA LEU A 89 -3.29 10.22 9.00
C LEU A 89 -2.78 8.91 8.42
N VAL A 90 -1.64 8.91 7.73
CA VAL A 90 -0.96 7.67 7.29
C VAL A 90 -0.46 6.86 8.49
N GLY A 91 -0.18 7.52 9.62
CA GLY A 91 0.32 6.87 10.84
C GLY A 91 1.84 6.69 10.85
N VAL A 92 2.57 7.59 10.18
CA VAL A 92 4.05 7.65 10.20
C VAL A 92 4.57 8.75 11.14
N ALA A 93 3.71 9.68 11.57
CA ALA A 93 4.11 10.73 12.50
C ALA A 93 4.28 10.18 13.95
N PRO A 94 5.43 10.44 14.60
CA PRO A 94 5.62 10.11 16.01
C PRO A 94 4.83 11.07 16.90
N ILE A 95 4.05 10.52 17.84
CA ILE A 95 3.19 11.28 18.75
C ILE A 95 3.86 11.43 20.12
N ASN A 96 3.71 12.62 20.73
CA ASN A 96 4.19 12.92 22.07
C ASN A 96 3.37 12.15 23.11
N ARG A 97 4.05 11.59 24.11
CA ARG A 97 3.41 10.95 25.27
C ARG A 97 3.86 11.68 26.54
N ASP A 98 3.51 12.95 26.62
CA ASP A 98 3.95 13.85 27.68
C ASP A 98 2.78 14.14 28.64
N SER A 99 3.07 14.17 29.95
CA SER A 99 2.09 14.50 30.99
C SER A 99 2.78 15.27 32.13
N GLY A 100 2.45 16.55 32.27
CA GLY A 100 3.13 17.44 33.22
C GLY A 100 4.65 17.45 33.01
N LYS A 101 5.42 17.01 34.01
CA LYS A 101 6.89 16.89 33.94
C LYS A 101 7.38 15.59 33.27
N CYS A 102 6.49 14.63 33.01
CA CYS A 102 6.85 13.37 32.37
C CYS A 102 7.00 13.56 30.86
N ARG A 103 8.16 13.20 30.30
CA ARG A 103 8.40 13.09 28.86
C ARG A 103 8.59 11.63 28.47
N GLY A 104 7.60 11.06 27.80
CA GLY A 104 7.61 9.67 27.36
C GLY A 104 8.35 9.44 26.05
N LYS A 105 8.66 8.17 25.73
CA LYS A 105 9.20 7.79 24.41
C LYS A 105 8.13 8.00 23.34
N ARG A 106 8.43 8.83 22.35
CA ARG A 106 7.57 9.07 21.17
C ARG A 106 7.46 7.81 20.32
N ARG A 107 6.25 7.50 19.87
CA ARG A 107 5.95 6.37 18.99
C ARG A 107 4.87 6.76 18.00
N ILE A 108 4.81 6.07 16.86
CA ILE A 108 3.65 6.15 15.98
C ILE A 108 2.44 5.54 16.70
N GLN A 109 1.27 6.15 16.52
CA GLN A 109 0.02 5.65 17.09
C GLN A 109 -1.13 5.97 16.14
N GLY A 110 -2.02 5.00 15.91
CA GLY A 110 -3.17 5.16 15.02
C GLY A 110 -2.78 5.26 13.53
N GLY A 111 -3.62 5.99 12.79
CA GLY A 111 -3.52 6.20 11.34
C GLY A 111 -4.14 5.08 10.49
N ARG A 112 -4.10 5.28 9.18
CA ARG A 112 -4.54 4.32 8.15
C ARG A 112 -3.41 3.32 7.89
N ALA A 113 -3.36 2.28 8.73
CA ALA A 113 -2.29 1.27 8.71
C ALA A 113 -2.11 0.61 7.33
N ASN A 114 -3.19 0.42 6.58
CA ASN A 114 -3.13 -0.15 5.22
C ASN A 114 -2.23 0.68 4.29
N VAL A 115 -2.38 2.02 4.31
CA VAL A 115 -1.55 2.94 3.53
C VAL A 115 -0.09 2.88 3.99
N ARG A 116 0.14 2.81 5.31
CA ARG A 116 1.50 2.67 5.86
C ARG A 116 2.18 1.37 5.45
N THR A 117 1.45 0.26 5.39
CA THR A 117 2.01 -1.05 5.03
C THR A 117 2.31 -1.17 3.53
N THR A 118 1.68 -0.33 2.70
CA THR A 118 1.98 -0.26 1.26
C THR A 118 3.17 0.62 0.91
N LEU A 119 3.62 1.48 1.83
CA LEU A 119 4.78 2.37 1.68
C LEU A 119 6.12 1.65 1.88
#